data_AF-A0A645FQR2-F1
#
_entry.id   AF-A0A645FQR2-F1
#
_cell.length_a   1.000
_cell.length_b   1.000
_cell.length_c   1.000
_cell.angle_alpha   90.00
_cell.angle_beta   90.00
_cell.angle_gamma   90.00
#
_symmetry.space_group_name_H-M   'P 1'
#
loop_
_entity.id
_entity.type
_entity.pdbx_description
1 polymer ?
#
loop_
_entity_poly.entity_id
_entity_poly.type
_entity_poly.pdbx_seq_one_letter_code
_entity_poly.pdbx_strand_id
1 'polypeptide(L)'
;MAMTYLGAAVHLIQDSTVPQHGDIYLLKSHRRFEQWIKAVHDSFENYAASQGGIYLENPYDYIERNAKDAIAIYRRYSLIACRRDRFYRIAGQIFPMAQRTTAGCFLNFYKEVGEKI
;
A
#
# COMPACT_ATOMS: atom_id res chain seq x y z
N MET A 1 12.69 0.80 20.96
CA MET A 1 13.09 0.07 19.74
C MET A 1 11.93 -0.66 19.06
N ALA A 2 11.03 -1.34 19.78
CA ALA A 2 9.94 -2.12 19.17
C ALA A 2 9.11 -1.33 18.12
N MET A 3 8.66 -0.12 18.46
CA MET A 3 7.87 0.70 17.53
C MET A 3 8.65 1.16 16.29
N THR A 4 9.97 1.33 16.40
CA THR A 4 10.83 1.67 15.26
C THR A 4 10.88 0.52 14.25
N TYR A 5 11.05 -0.72 14.73
CA TYR A 5 11.05 -1.90 13.86
C TYR A 5 9.66 -2.22 13.31
N LEU A 6 8.60 -2.01 14.10
CA LEU A 6 7.24 -2.12 13.60
C LEU A 6 6.99 -1.13 12.46
N GLY A 7 7.45 0.13 12.62
CA GLY A 7 7.40 1.15 11.59
C GLY A 7 8.13 0.73 10.30
N ALA A 8 9.35 0.20 10.43
CA ALA A 8 10.11 -0.32 9.29
C ALA A 8 9.41 -1.51 8.61
N ALA A 9 8.78 -2.40 9.38
CA ALA A 9 8.05 -3.54 8.84
C ALA A 9 6.80 -3.11 8.05
N VAL A 10 5.98 -2.21 8.61
CA VAL A 10 4.78 -1.72 7.90
C VAL A 10 5.13 -0.83 6.71
N HIS A 11 6.29 -0.16 6.71
CA HIS A 11 6.79 0.55 5.54
C HIS A 11 6.97 -0.39 4.34
N LEU A 12 7.55 -1.58 4.52
CA LEU A 12 7.66 -2.59 3.45
C LEU A 12 6.29 -3.09 2.96
N ILE A 13 5.33 -3.26 3.88
CA ILE A 13 3.95 -3.63 3.54
C ILE A 13 3.29 -2.51 2.71
N GLN A 14 3.53 -1.25 3.06
CA GLN A 14 2.99 -0.10 2.32
C GLN A 14 3.62 0.02 0.92
N ASP A 15 4.94 -0.13 0.81
CA ASP A 15 5.63 -0.08 -0.49
C ASP A 15 5.14 -1.19 -1.43
N SER A 16 4.83 -2.38 -0.91
CA SER A 16 4.28 -3.47 -1.73
C SER A 16 2.91 -3.16 -2.36
N THR A 17 2.21 -2.11 -1.91
CA THR A 17 0.96 -1.64 -2.54
C THR A 17 1.17 -0.76 -3.77
N VAL A 18 2.40 -0.27 -3.98
CA VAL A 18 2.73 0.60 -5.10
C VAL A 18 3.18 -0.27 -6.27
N PRO A 19 2.47 -0.24 -7.42
CA PRO A 19 2.73 -1.18 -8.52
C PRO A 19 4.17 -1.13 -9.05
N GLN A 20 4.82 0.04 -8.98
CA GLN A 20 6.19 0.25 -9.43
C GLN A 20 7.25 -0.44 -8.56
N HIS A 21 6.93 -0.81 -7.32
CA HIS A 21 7.82 -1.61 -6.47
C HIS A 21 7.68 -3.13 -6.73
N GLY A 22 6.59 -3.57 -7.35
CA GLY A 22 6.33 -4.98 -7.69
C GLY A 22 6.71 -5.40 -9.12
N ASP A 23 7.01 -4.45 -10.01
CA ASP A 23 7.34 -4.72 -11.42
C ASP A 23 8.54 -3.88 -11.90
N ILE A 24 9.65 -4.56 -12.21
CA ILE A 24 10.91 -3.94 -12.64
C ILE A 24 10.77 -3.13 -13.94
N TYR A 25 9.82 -3.48 -14.80
CA TYR A 25 9.54 -2.73 -16.03
C TYR A 25 8.79 -1.43 -15.72
N LEU A 26 8.03 -1.38 -14.62
CA LEU A 26 7.35 -0.18 -14.14
C LEU A 26 8.26 0.73 -13.31
N LEU A 27 9.37 0.20 -12.80
CA LEU A 27 10.34 0.92 -11.99
C LEU A 27 10.79 2.23 -12.65
N LYS A 28 11.00 2.28 -13.97
CA LYS A 28 11.42 3.53 -14.65
C LYS A 28 10.43 4.70 -14.51
N SER A 29 9.19 4.42 -14.09
CA SER A 29 8.13 5.41 -13.91
C SER A 29 7.81 5.76 -12.43
N HIS A 30 8.45 5.08 -11.45
CA HIS A 30 8.15 5.23 -10.00
C HIS A 30 8.19 6.69 -9.54
N ARG A 31 9.30 7.39 -9.85
CA ARG A 31 9.52 8.77 -9.43
C ARG A 31 8.41 9.72 -9.87
N ARG A 32 7.83 9.53 -11.05
CA ARG A 32 6.75 10.39 -11.56
C ARG A 32 5.45 10.17 -10.80
N PHE A 33 5.17 8.92 -10.42
CA PHE A 33 3.99 8.61 -9.62
C PHE A 33 4.15 9.16 -8.20
N GLU A 34 5.30 8.94 -7.56
CA GLU A 34 5.59 9.47 -6.22
C GLU A 34 5.61 11.01 -6.16
N GLN A 35 6.13 11.67 -7.19
CA GLN A 35 6.05 13.13 -7.29
C GLN A 35 4.60 13.62 -7.39
N TRP A 36 3.75 12.91 -8.14
CA TRP A 36 2.33 13.22 -8.20
C TRP A 36 1.63 12.99 -6.85
N ILE A 37 1.97 11.91 -6.15
CA ILE A 37 1.50 11.61 -4.78
C ILE A 37 1.82 12.78 -3.85
N LYS A 38 3.06 13.28 -3.86
CA LYS A 38 3.47 14.45 -3.06
C LYS A 38 2.68 15.71 -3.41
N ALA A 39 2.35 15.91 -4.69
CA ALA A 39 1.59 17.06 -5.15
C ALA A 39 0.10 17.01 -4.76
N VAL A 40 -0.44 15.84 -4.41
CA VAL A 40 -1.85 15.67 -4.01
C VAL A 40 -2.00 15.33 -2.52
N HIS A 41 -0.93 15.48 -1.73
CA HIS A 41 -0.87 15.04 -0.33
C HIS A 41 -1.94 15.69 0.55
N ASP A 42 -2.26 16.96 0.32
CA ASP A 42 -3.26 17.71 1.10
C ASP A 42 -4.68 17.15 0.91
N SER A 43 -4.89 16.32 -0.11
CA SER A 43 -6.18 15.69 -0.41
C SER A 43 -6.28 14.24 0.07
N PHE A 44 -5.34 13.77 0.90
CA PHE A 44 -5.23 12.36 1.26
C PHE A 44 -6.41 11.82 2.08
N GLU A 45 -7.11 12.70 2.81
CA GLU A 45 -8.33 12.33 3.52
C GLU A 45 -9.39 11.69 2.60
N ASN A 46 -9.42 12.08 1.31
CA ASN A 46 -10.31 11.48 0.31
C ASN A 46 -10.01 10.00 0.04
N TYR A 47 -8.85 9.50 0.43
CA TYR A 47 -8.43 8.11 0.28
C TYR A 47 -8.40 7.35 1.60
N ALA A 48 -8.91 7.95 2.69
CA ALA A 48 -8.93 7.30 3.99
C ALA A 48 -9.79 6.03 3.97
N ALA A 49 -9.26 4.94 4.53
CA ALA A 49 -10.01 3.73 4.82
C ALA A 49 -10.43 3.75 6.29
N SER A 50 -11.69 4.08 6.55
CA SER A 50 -12.26 4.10 7.91
C SER A 50 -12.69 2.73 8.43
N GLN A 51 -12.81 1.74 7.54
CA GLN A 51 -13.28 0.38 7.86
C GLN A 51 -12.78 -0.66 6.84
N GLY A 52 -12.99 -1.94 7.19
CA GLY A 52 -12.67 -3.08 6.33
C GLY A 52 -11.18 -3.37 6.27
N GLY A 53 -10.52 -3.47 7.42
CA GLY A 53 -9.15 -3.94 7.51
C GLY A 53 -8.97 -5.29 6.80
N ILE A 54 -7.77 -5.52 6.28
CA ILE A 54 -7.41 -6.79 5.66
C ILE A 54 -6.53 -7.51 6.67
N TYR A 55 -6.94 -8.71 7.10
CA TYR A 55 -6.30 -9.48 8.16
C TYR A 55 -5.80 -10.80 7.58
N LEU A 56 -4.49 -10.97 7.57
CA LEU A 56 -3.80 -12.19 7.14
C LEU A 56 -3.02 -12.76 8.32
N GLU A 57 -2.68 -14.04 8.24
CA GLU A 57 -2.05 -14.75 9.34
C GLU A 57 -0.62 -14.29 9.58
N ASN A 58 0.15 -14.01 8.51
CA ASN A 58 1.57 -13.66 8.61
C ASN A 58 1.89 -12.28 7.99
N PRO A 59 2.79 -11.46 8.60
CA PRO A 59 3.32 -10.23 7.98
C PRO A 59 3.80 -10.39 6.52
N TYR A 60 4.36 -11.55 6.13
CA TYR A 60 4.83 -11.80 4.76
C TYR A 60 3.69 -11.93 3.74
N ASP A 61 2.52 -12.45 4.15
CA ASP A 61 1.37 -12.64 3.26
C ASP A 61 0.84 -11.30 2.75
N TYR A 62 0.96 -10.24 3.56
CA TYR A 62 0.55 -8.91 3.14
C TYR A 62 1.38 -8.41 1.96
N ILE A 63 2.69 -8.67 1.95
CA ILE A 63 3.58 -8.23 0.88
C ILE A 63 3.20 -8.93 -0.44
N GLU A 64 3.04 -10.25 -0.42
CA GLU A 64 2.69 -11.02 -1.62
C GLU A 64 1.32 -10.61 -2.17
N ARG A 65 0.32 -10.51 -1.28
CA ARG A 65 -1.04 -10.10 -1.64
C ARG A 65 -1.05 -8.69 -2.22
N ASN A 66 -0.40 -7.73 -1.55
CA ASN A 66 -0.37 -6.34 -1.96
C ASN A 66 0.33 -6.17 -3.31
N ALA A 67 1.45 -6.84 -3.54
CA ALA A 67 2.17 -6.76 -4.81
C ALA A 67 1.32 -7.29 -5.98
N LYS A 68 0.65 -8.44 -5.79
CA LYS A 68 -0.26 -9.02 -6.80
C LYS A 68 -1.42 -8.08 -7.11
N ASP A 69 -2.09 -7.58 -6.07
CA ASP A 69 -3.22 -6.65 -6.21
C ASP A 69 -2.79 -5.34 -6.88
N ALA A 70 -1.63 -4.77 -6.50
CA ALA A 70 -1.10 -3.55 -7.06
C ALA A 70 -0.83 -3.67 -8.57
N ILE A 71 -0.20 -4.77 -9.00
CA ILE A 71 0.04 -5.04 -10.43
C ILE A 71 -1.29 -5.20 -11.18
N ALA A 72 -2.27 -5.90 -10.60
CA ALA A 72 -3.60 -6.05 -11.20
C ALA A 72 -4.33 -4.69 -11.34
N ILE A 73 -4.26 -3.84 -10.31
CA ILE A 73 -4.81 -2.48 -10.32
C ILE A 73 -4.14 -1.64 -11.43
N TYR A 74 -2.81 -1.69 -11.53
CA TYR A 74 -2.09 -0.98 -12.57
C TYR A 74 -2.53 -1.40 -13.98
N ARG A 75 -2.60 -2.72 -14.23
CA ARG A 75 -3.03 -3.28 -15.52
C ARG A 75 -4.45 -2.84 -15.87
N ARG A 76 -5.37 -2.83 -14.89
CA ARG A 76 -6.77 -2.38 -15.06
C ARG A 76 -6.88 -0.95 -15.59
N TYR A 77 -5.99 -0.05 -15.16
CA TYR A 77 -6.02 1.36 -15.56
C TYR A 77 -4.98 1.72 -16.62
N SER A 78 -4.24 0.76 -17.15
CA SER A 78 -3.13 0.98 -18.09
C SER A 78 -3.53 1.74 -19.36
N LEU A 79 -4.74 1.48 -19.88
CA LEU A 79 -5.28 2.08 -21.10
C LEU A 79 -5.74 3.53 -20.95
N ILE A 80 -5.78 4.08 -19.74
CA ILE A 80 -6.14 5.48 -19.52
C ILE A 80 -5.00 6.37 -20.01
N ALA A 81 -5.27 7.13 -21.08
CA ALA A 81 -4.30 8.02 -21.71
C ALA A 81 -3.91 9.20 -20.80
N CYS A 82 -4.89 9.82 -20.13
CA CYS A 82 -4.62 10.90 -19.19
C CYS A 82 -3.87 10.37 -17.96
N ARG A 83 -2.61 10.76 -17.82
CA ARG A 83 -1.74 10.30 -16.74
C ARG A 83 -2.31 10.64 -15.35
N ARG A 84 -2.84 11.86 -15.19
CA ARG A 84 -3.39 12.32 -13.91
C ARG A 84 -4.58 11.46 -13.50
N ASP A 85 -5.49 11.20 -14.42
CA ASP A 85 -6.68 10.38 -14.15
C ASP A 85 -6.30 8.93 -13.85
N ARG A 86 -5.31 8.40 -14.57
CA ARG A 86 -4.77 7.07 -14.31
C ARG A 86 -4.17 6.98 -12.90
N PHE A 87 -3.35 7.95 -12.52
CA PHE A 87 -2.74 8.01 -11.19
C PHE A 87 -3.79 8.16 -10.09
N TYR A 88 -4.78 9.03 -10.29
CA TYR A 88 -5.91 9.20 -9.37
C TYR A 88 -6.66 7.89 -9.13
N ARG A 89 -6.98 7.15 -10.20
CA ARG A 89 -7.70 5.86 -10.08
C ARG A 89 -6.86 4.77 -9.42
N ILE A 90 -5.55 4.71 -9.70
CA ILE A 90 -4.63 3.78 -9.03
C ILE A 90 -4.54 4.13 -7.54
N ALA A 91 -4.29 5.41 -7.21
CA ALA A 91 -4.18 5.92 -5.84
C ALA A 91 -5.44 5.61 -5.01
N GLY A 92 -6.62 5.81 -5.62
CA GLY A 92 -7.91 5.48 -5.01
C GLY A 92 -8.15 4.01 -4.68
N GLN A 93 -7.24 3.11 -5.09
CA GLN A 93 -7.26 1.70 -4.70
C GLN A 93 -6.11 1.36 -3.77
N ILE A 94 -4.89 1.82 -4.08
CA ILE A 94 -3.69 1.41 -3.34
C ILE A 94 -3.59 2.08 -1.96
N PHE A 95 -4.06 3.32 -1.79
CA PHE A 95 -3.99 4.00 -0.48
C PHE A 95 -4.93 3.39 0.56
N PRO A 96 -6.21 3.09 0.24
CA PRO A 96 -7.04 2.29 1.13
C PRO A 96 -6.44 0.92 1.41
N MET A 97 -5.85 0.25 0.41
CA MET A 97 -5.21 -1.06 0.57
C MET A 97 -4.02 -1.01 1.54
N ALA A 98 -3.17 0.01 1.45
CA ALA A 98 -2.05 0.24 2.36
C ALA A 98 -2.53 0.43 3.80
N GLN A 99 -3.57 1.24 4.03
CA GLN A 99 -4.15 1.44 5.35
C GLN A 99 -4.76 0.15 5.91
N ARG A 100 -5.54 -0.56 5.10
CA ARG A 100 -6.23 -1.80 5.51
C ARG A 100 -5.27 -2.93 5.85
N THR A 101 -4.19 -3.09 5.10
CA THR A 101 -3.16 -4.12 5.39
C THR A 101 -2.22 -3.71 6.52
N THR A 102 -1.93 -2.41 6.68
CA THR A 102 -1.24 -1.89 7.87
C THR A 102 -2.03 -2.21 9.15
N ALA A 103 -3.36 -2.02 9.13
CA ALA A 103 -4.22 -2.39 10.26
C ALA A 103 -4.15 -3.89 10.60
N GLY A 104 -4.10 -4.75 9.59
CA GLY A 104 -3.89 -6.19 9.79
C GLY A 104 -2.54 -6.51 10.44
N CYS A 105 -1.45 -5.94 9.92
CA CYS A 105 -0.12 -6.13 10.48
C CYS A 105 -0.03 -5.65 11.94
N PHE A 106 -0.66 -4.52 12.27
CA PHE A 106 -0.74 -4.05 13.66
C PHE A 106 -1.51 -5.01 14.56
N LEU A 107 -2.60 -5.62 14.08
CA LEU A 107 -3.30 -6.65 14.85
C LEU A 107 -2.43 -7.87 15.10
N ASN A 108 -1.67 -8.32 14.10
CA ASN A 108 -0.75 -9.45 14.25
C ASN A 108 0.32 -9.14 15.31
N PHE A 109 0.94 -7.95 15.23
CA PHE A 109 1.91 -7.51 16.23
C PHE A 109 1.31 -7.44 17.64
N TYR A 110 0.11 -6.86 17.76
CA TYR A 110 -0.57 -6.74 19.05
C TYR A 110 -0.87 -8.11 19.67
N LYS A 111 -1.39 -9.06 18.89
CA LYS A 111 -1.65 -10.44 19.35
C LYS A 111 -0.37 -11.14 19.79
N GLU A 112 0.67 -11.09 18.96
CA GLU A 112 1.94 -11.77 19.22
C GLU A 112 2.66 -11.25 20.47
N VAL A 113 2.54 -9.95 20.76
CA VAL A 113 3.10 -9.35 21.98
C VAL A 113 2.18 -9.57 23.18
N GLY A 114 0.86 -9.48 22.99
CA GLY A 114 -0.14 -9.62 24.06
C GLY A 114 -0.31 -11.05 24.57
N GLU A 115 -0.13 -12.06 23.73
CA GLU A 115 -0.14 -13.48 24.14
C GLU A 115 1.11 -13.90 24.93
N LYS A 116 2.14 -13.04 24.96
CA LYS A 116 3.42 -13.28 25.66
C LYS A 116 3.55 -12.53 26.99
N ILE A 117 2.50 -11.85 27.43
CA ILE A 117 2.40 -11.14 28.71
C ILE A 117 1.42 -11.90 29.61
#